data_AF-A0A0P8X8T3-F1
#
_entry.id   AF-A0A0P8X8T3-F1
#
_cell.length_a   1.000
_cell.length_b   1.000
_cell.length_c   1.000
_cell.angle_alpha   90.00
_cell.angle_beta   90.00
_cell.angle_gamma   90.00
#
_symmetry.space_group_name_H-M   'P 1'
#
loop_
_entity.id
_entity.type
_entity.pdbx_description
1 polymer ?
#
loop_
_entity_poly.entity_id
_entity_poly.type
_entity_poly.pdbx_seq_one_letter_code
_entity_poly.pdbx_strand_id
1 'polypeptide(L)'
;MENIIVESFKLDHTKVKAPYVRKCGVITTPKGDSISKFDLRFTQPNLEAIPTGAVHAIEHLLAGFIREELDNVVDISPMGCRTGFYLIIVGEINENEVALALIKSLEKILLAKEIPAVNPIQCGNYRDMSLFGAKEYSKQVLNGLKEKYMKEE
;
A
#
# COMPACT_ATOMS: atom_id res chain seq x y z
N MET A 1 14.45 15.38 22.49
CA MET A 1 14.33 14.79 21.14
C MET A 1 14.01 15.91 20.18
N GLU A 2 14.83 16.02 19.13
CA GLU A 2 14.82 17.07 18.11
C GLU A 2 13.46 17.22 17.41
N ASN A 3 13.29 18.33 16.70
CA ASN A 3 12.10 18.66 15.93
C ASN A 3 11.89 17.65 14.78
N ILE A 4 11.22 16.53 15.06
CA ILE A 4 10.92 15.49 14.06
C ILE A 4 9.87 16.04 13.08
N ILE A 5 10.28 16.26 11.83
CA ILE A 5 9.43 16.80 10.76
C ILE A 5 8.58 15.70 10.10
N VAL A 6 9.20 14.56 9.80
CA VAL A 6 8.57 13.46 9.06
C VAL A 6 7.66 12.65 9.98
N GLU A 7 6.37 12.54 9.64
CA GLU A 7 5.38 11.85 10.48
C GLU A 7 5.77 10.41 10.83
N SER A 8 6.30 9.66 9.86
CA SER A 8 6.62 8.25 10.06
C SER A 8 7.75 8.01 11.07
N PHE A 9 8.60 9.01 11.33
CA PHE A 9 9.64 8.92 12.35
C PHE A 9 9.09 9.08 13.77
N LYS A 10 7.85 9.57 13.91
CA LYS A 10 7.13 9.63 15.18
C LYS A 10 6.38 8.32 15.49
N LEU A 11 6.21 7.44 14.51
CA LEU A 11 5.57 6.15 14.69
C LEU A 11 6.50 5.17 15.40
N ASP A 12 6.06 4.66 16.54
CA ASP A 12 6.74 3.57 17.24
C ASP A 12 6.47 2.23 16.54
N HIS A 13 7.40 1.85 15.65
CA HIS A 13 7.30 0.63 14.85
C HIS A 13 7.37 -0.66 15.68
N THR A 14 7.75 -0.60 16.96
CA THR A 14 7.77 -1.79 17.85
C THR A 14 6.39 -2.14 18.39
N LYS A 15 5.43 -1.21 18.33
CA LYS A 15 4.07 -1.36 18.89
C LYS A 15 3.00 -1.72 17.86
N VAL A 16 3.31 -1.60 16.57
CA VAL A 16 2.36 -1.90 15.51
C VAL A 16 2.29 -3.39 15.23
N LYS A 17 1.14 -3.84 14.72
CA LYS A 17 0.89 -5.23 14.30
C LYS A 17 0.41 -5.25 12.85
N ALA A 18 1.31 -5.58 11.93
CA ALA A 18 1.01 -5.75 10.52
C ALA A 18 0.22 -7.06 10.26
N PRO A 19 -0.58 -7.12 9.17
CA PRO A 19 -0.87 -6.03 8.24
C PRO A 19 -1.91 -5.03 8.79
N TYR A 20 -1.86 -3.78 8.31
CA TYR A 20 -2.84 -2.76 8.68
C TYR A 20 -2.93 -1.63 7.66
N VAL A 21 -4.05 -0.90 7.70
CA VAL A 21 -4.21 0.42 7.10
C VAL A 21 -4.27 1.45 8.22
N ARG A 22 -3.46 2.51 8.12
CA ARG A 22 -3.42 3.61 9.08
C ARG A 22 -3.43 4.96 8.37
N LYS A 23 -4.39 5.84 8.68
CA LYS A 23 -4.40 7.24 8.26
C LYS A 23 -3.25 7.94 8.99
N CYS A 24 -2.21 8.28 8.25
CA CYS A 24 -0.96 8.82 8.80
C CYS A 24 -0.79 10.31 8.55
N GLY A 25 -1.73 10.95 7.86
CA GLY A 25 -1.74 12.40 7.74
C GLY A 25 -2.96 12.90 6.98
N VAL A 26 -3.34 14.15 7.28
CA VAL A 26 -4.28 14.93 6.49
C VAL A 26 -3.62 16.29 6.26
N ILE A 27 -3.62 16.75 5.01
CA ILE A 27 -3.13 18.06 4.61
C ILE A 27 -4.32 18.83 4.05
N THR A 28 -4.61 20.00 4.60
CA THR A 28 -5.56 20.94 4.00
C THR A 28 -4.81 21.83 3.01
N THR A 29 -5.27 21.87 1.77
CA THR A 29 -4.71 22.74 0.74
C THR A 29 -5.02 24.22 1.03
N PRO A 30 -4.31 25.17 0.41
CA PRO A 30 -4.60 26.59 0.57
C PRO A 30 -6.02 27.02 0.18
N LYS A 31 -6.74 26.20 -0.60
CA LYS A 31 -8.12 26.45 -1.04
C LYS A 31 -9.18 25.66 -0.27
N GLY A 32 -8.78 24.87 0.73
CA GLY A 32 -9.69 24.17 1.64
C GLY A 32 -9.91 22.69 1.34
N ASP A 33 -9.40 22.15 0.22
CA ASP A 33 -9.48 20.71 -0.05
C ASP A 33 -8.61 19.90 0.92
N SER A 34 -9.05 18.71 1.31
CA SER A 34 -8.24 17.77 2.12
C SER A 34 -7.47 16.79 1.25
N ILE A 35 -6.26 16.42 1.65
CA ILE A 35 -5.46 15.33 1.09
C ILE A 35 -5.15 14.36 2.21
N SER A 36 -5.65 13.14 2.11
CA SER A 36 -5.43 12.07 3.09
C SER A 36 -4.24 11.19 2.67
N LYS A 37 -3.36 10.87 3.62
CA LYS A 37 -2.23 9.95 3.44
C LYS A 37 -2.41 8.71 4.31
N PHE A 38 -2.21 7.53 3.74
CA PHE A 38 -2.37 6.24 4.42
C PHE A 38 -1.09 5.40 4.35
N ASP A 39 -0.70 4.84 5.49
CA ASP A 39 0.30 3.78 5.65
C ASP A 39 -0.42 2.44 5.43
N LEU A 40 -0.18 1.82 4.28
CA LEU A 40 -0.63 0.47 3.94
C LEU A 40 0.49 -0.49 4.34
N ARG A 41 0.48 -0.96 5.59
CA ARG A 41 1.54 -1.81 6.13
C ARG A 41 1.27 -3.27 5.79
N PHE A 42 2.18 -3.86 5.03
CA PHE A 42 2.08 -5.24 4.55
C PHE A 42 2.80 -6.19 5.51
N THR A 43 4.07 -5.95 5.81
CA THR A 43 4.88 -6.82 6.66
C THR A 43 5.24 -6.18 7.99
N GLN A 44 5.54 -7.01 8.99
CA GLN A 44 5.88 -6.55 10.32
C GLN A 44 7.25 -5.83 10.30
N PRO A 45 7.32 -4.56 10.73
CA PRO A 45 8.58 -3.82 10.78
C PRO A 45 9.68 -4.55 11.55
N ASN A 46 10.90 -4.54 10.99
CA ASN A 46 12.11 -5.16 11.56
C ASN A 46 12.08 -6.70 11.68
N LEU A 47 11.03 -7.38 11.20
CA LEU A 47 10.97 -8.84 11.13
C LEU A 47 10.95 -9.34 9.68
N GLU A 48 10.19 -8.68 8.82
CA GLU A 48 10.00 -9.08 7.43
C GLU A 48 10.05 -7.88 6.49
N ALA A 49 10.61 -8.08 5.30
CA ALA A 49 10.63 -7.11 4.22
C ALA A 49 10.33 -7.80 2.89
N ILE A 50 9.60 -7.11 2.01
CA ILE A 50 9.23 -7.60 0.70
C ILE A 50 10.47 -7.49 -0.23
N PRO A 51 10.87 -8.55 -0.96
CA PRO A 51 11.91 -8.49 -1.97
C PRO A 51 11.63 -7.44 -3.05
N THR A 52 12.67 -6.84 -3.64
CA THR A 52 12.53 -5.73 -4.60
C THR A 52 11.65 -6.09 -5.79
N GLY A 53 11.88 -7.25 -6.42
CA GLY A 53 11.06 -7.70 -7.53
C GLY A 53 9.59 -7.94 -7.17
N ALA A 54 9.29 -8.35 -5.94
CA ALA A 54 7.92 -8.53 -5.48
C ALA A 54 7.23 -7.18 -5.19
N VAL A 55 7.90 -6.26 -4.48
CA VAL A 55 7.31 -4.95 -4.15
C VAL A 55 7.08 -4.11 -5.41
N HIS A 56 7.98 -4.18 -6.40
CA HIS A 56 7.85 -3.50 -7.68
C HIS A 56 6.71 -4.07 -8.54
N ALA A 57 6.57 -5.40 -8.56
CA ALA A 57 5.44 -6.05 -9.21
C ALA A 57 4.10 -5.68 -8.55
N ILE A 58 4.06 -5.62 -7.20
CA ILE A 58 2.88 -5.16 -6.46
C ILE A 58 2.58 -3.70 -6.78
N GLU A 59 3.57 -2.82 -6.85
CA GLU A 59 3.39 -1.41 -7.24
C GLU A 59 2.66 -1.29 -8.59
N HIS A 60 3.18 -1.95 -9.62
CA HIS A 60 2.60 -1.92 -10.97
C HIS A 60 1.14 -2.42 -11.00
N LEU A 61 0.83 -3.51 -10.29
CA LEU A 61 -0.53 -4.06 -10.25
C LEU A 61 -1.47 -3.19 -9.41
N LEU A 62 -1.01 -2.78 -8.23
CA LEU A 62 -1.82 -2.05 -7.26
C LEU A 62 -2.13 -0.63 -7.74
N ALA A 63 -1.22 -0.01 -8.50
CA ALA A 63 -1.47 1.29 -9.14
C ALA A 63 -2.70 1.28 -10.06
N GLY A 64 -2.94 0.18 -10.77
CA GLY A 64 -4.16 0.01 -11.58
C GLY A 64 -5.36 -0.37 -10.71
N PHE A 65 -5.25 -1.49 -9.98
CA PHE A 65 -6.40 -2.07 -9.28
C PHE A 65 -6.98 -1.19 -8.18
N ILE A 66 -6.16 -0.41 -7.47
CA ILE A 66 -6.68 0.49 -6.43
C ILE A 66 -7.53 1.62 -7.01
N ARG A 67 -7.22 2.06 -8.24
CA ARG A 67 -7.98 3.11 -8.96
C ARG A 67 -9.32 2.61 -9.49
N GLU A 68 -9.52 1.29 -9.55
CA GLU A 68 -10.82 0.70 -9.84
C GLU A 68 -11.73 0.67 -8.61
N GLU A 69 -11.16 0.77 -7.40
CA GLU A 69 -11.89 0.66 -6.13
C GLU A 69 -12.03 2.00 -5.39
N LEU A 70 -11.17 2.98 -5.67
CA LEU A 70 -11.16 4.30 -5.04
C LEU A 70 -11.03 5.39 -6.10
N ASP A 71 -11.93 6.37 -6.02
CA ASP A 71 -11.79 7.62 -6.75
C ASP A 71 -10.70 8.52 -6.14
N ASN A 72 -10.23 9.49 -6.92
CA ASN A 72 -9.33 10.56 -6.44
C ASN A 72 -7.98 10.10 -5.85
N VAL A 73 -7.52 8.90 -6.23
CA VAL A 73 -6.17 8.42 -5.90
C VAL A 73 -5.12 9.25 -6.62
N VAL A 74 -4.31 9.98 -5.84
CA VAL A 74 -3.19 10.77 -6.33
C VAL A 74 -2.01 9.86 -6.63
N ASP A 75 -1.60 9.07 -5.64
CA ASP A 75 -0.38 8.28 -5.69
C ASP A 75 -0.48 7.03 -4.84
N ILE A 76 0.20 5.97 -5.28
CA ILE A 76 0.54 4.83 -4.43
C ILE A 76 2.00 4.44 -4.67
N SER A 77 2.82 4.57 -3.64
CA SER A 77 4.27 4.39 -3.74
C SER A 77 4.80 3.41 -2.70
N PRO A 78 5.76 2.53 -3.04
CA PRO A 78 6.38 1.64 -2.08
C PRO A 78 7.20 2.41 -1.04
N MET A 79 7.19 1.93 0.19
CA MET A 79 8.10 2.46 1.22
C MET A 79 9.53 1.96 0.99
N GLY A 80 10.52 2.82 1.20
CA GLY A 80 11.94 2.43 1.08
C GLY A 80 12.38 1.32 2.05
N CYS A 81 11.68 1.16 3.18
CA CYS A 81 11.90 0.04 4.11
C CYS A 81 11.31 -1.31 3.61
N ARG A 82 10.57 -1.29 2.49
CA ARG A 82 9.95 -2.46 1.82
C ARG A 82 8.95 -3.24 2.68
N THR A 83 8.30 -2.57 3.62
CA THR A 83 7.29 -3.20 4.50
C THR A 83 5.85 -2.85 4.13
N GLY A 84 5.64 -2.04 3.10
CA GLY A 84 4.32 -1.51 2.77
C GLY A 84 4.39 -0.39 1.73
N PHE A 85 3.26 0.31 1.59
CA PHE A 85 3.05 1.37 0.61
C PHE A 85 2.44 2.61 1.28
N TYR A 86 2.70 3.78 0.72
CA TYR A 86 1.90 4.97 1.00
C TYR A 86 0.83 5.12 -0.09
N LEU A 87 -0.39 5.44 0.33
CA LEU A 87 -1.49 5.83 -0.55
C LEU A 87 -1.89 7.28 -0.25
N ILE A 88 -2.06 8.09 -1.29
CA ILE A 88 -2.46 9.49 -1.19
C ILE A 88 -3.77 9.68 -1.96
N ILE A 89 -4.77 10.28 -1.32
CA ILE A 89 -6.12 10.48 -1.88
C ILE A 89 -6.55 11.93 -1.65
N VAL A 90 -7.15 12.57 -2.65
CA VAL A 90 -7.86 13.84 -2.46
C VAL A 90 -9.22 13.55 -1.82
N GLY A 91 -9.49 14.21 -0.70
CA GLY A 91 -10.70 14.07 0.11
C GLY A 91 -10.42 13.45 1.48
N GLU A 92 -11.49 13.37 2.28
CA GLU A 92 -11.50 12.68 3.56
C GLU A 92 -12.21 11.35 3.44
N ILE A 93 -11.43 10.27 3.49
CA ILE A 93 -11.92 8.89 3.52
C ILE A 93 -11.42 8.21 4.79
N ASN A 94 -12.14 7.24 5.34
CA ASN A 94 -11.69 6.54 6.54
C ASN A 94 -10.80 5.33 6.22
N GLU A 95 -10.12 4.80 7.25
CA GLU A 95 -9.19 3.67 7.11
C GLU A 95 -9.89 2.38 6.67
N ASN A 96 -11.15 2.18 7.05
CA ASN A 96 -11.90 0.97 6.74
C ASN A 96 -12.24 0.90 5.25
N GLU A 97 -12.68 2.02 4.65
CA GLU A 97 -12.93 2.11 3.21
C GLU A 97 -11.65 1.81 2.41
N VAL A 98 -10.52 2.39 2.82
CA VAL A 98 -9.21 2.11 2.19
C VAL A 98 -8.80 0.65 2.38
N ALA A 99 -9.05 0.05 3.54
CA ALA A 99 -8.76 -1.35 3.79
C ALA A 99 -9.59 -2.29 2.90
N LEU A 100 -10.89 -2.03 2.74
CA LEU A 100 -11.75 -2.82 1.86
C LEU A 100 -11.33 -2.72 0.39
N ALA A 101 -10.97 -1.51 -0.08
CA ALA A 101 -10.44 -1.31 -1.42
C ALA A 101 -9.11 -2.03 -1.64
N LEU A 102 -8.21 -1.98 -0.64
CA LEU A 102 -6.95 -2.71 -0.68
C LEU A 102 -7.18 -4.23 -0.75
N ILE A 103 -8.09 -4.78 0.06
CA ILE A 103 -8.44 -6.20 0.05
C ILE A 103 -8.87 -6.65 -1.35
N LYS A 104 -9.83 -5.96 -1.97
CA LYS A 104 -10.28 -6.29 -3.33
C LYS A 104 -9.16 -6.16 -4.37
N SER A 105 -8.31 -5.16 -4.22
CA SER A 105 -7.16 -4.98 -5.11
C SER A 105 -6.15 -6.12 -4.98
N LEU A 106 -5.88 -6.59 -3.75
CA LEU A 106 -5.03 -7.76 -3.50
C LEU A 106 -5.64 -9.05 -4.07
N GLU A 107 -6.96 -9.22 -4.01
CA GLU A 107 -7.65 -10.34 -4.67
C GLU A 107 -7.41 -10.32 -6.19
N LYS A 108 -7.49 -9.15 -6.83
CA LYS A 108 -7.16 -9.00 -8.25
C LYS A 108 -5.69 -9.33 -8.54
N ILE A 109 -4.75 -8.98 -7.67
CA ILE A 109 -3.34 -9.40 -7.78
C ILE A 109 -3.20 -10.92 -7.81
N LEU A 110 -3.93 -11.65 -6.95
CA LEU A 110 -3.87 -13.12 -6.94
C LEU A 110 -4.35 -13.74 -8.25
N LEU A 111 -5.31 -13.09 -8.92
CA LEU A 111 -5.86 -13.51 -10.20
C LEU A 111 -5.05 -13.01 -11.42
N ALA A 112 -4.16 -12.02 -11.24
CA ALA A 112 -3.37 -11.45 -12.33
C ALA A 112 -2.52 -12.50 -13.04
N LYS A 113 -2.54 -12.50 -14.38
CA LYS A 113 -1.75 -13.44 -15.20
C LYS A 113 -0.40 -12.88 -15.62
N GLU A 114 -0.29 -11.55 -15.63
CA GLU A 114 0.89 -10.80 -16.00
C GLU A 114 0.96 -9.51 -15.18
N ILE A 115 2.14 -8.90 -15.15
CA ILE A 115 2.34 -7.56 -14.57
C ILE A 115 2.23 -6.57 -15.73
N PRO A 116 1.47 -5.47 -15.61
CA PRO A 116 1.39 -4.46 -16.65
C PRO A 116 2.73 -3.73 -16.82
N ALA A 117 3.02 -3.22 -18.02
CA ALA A 117 4.19 -2.37 -18.29
C ALA A 117 5.58 -2.99 -17.98
N VAL A 118 5.72 -4.32 -18.12
CA VAL A 118 7.02 -5.04 -17.97
C VAL A 118 7.84 -4.90 -19.25
N ASN A 119 8.30 -3.69 -19.57
CA ASN A 119 9.14 -3.43 -20.74
C ASN A 119 9.98 -2.15 -20.53
N PRO A 120 11.09 -1.98 -21.30
CA PRO A 120 11.99 -0.83 -21.12
C PRO A 120 11.40 0.52 -21.52
N ILE A 121 10.25 0.58 -22.20
CA ILE A 121 9.60 1.84 -22.58
C ILE A 121 8.83 2.41 -21.39
N GLN A 122 8.19 1.54 -20.60
CA GLN A 122 7.22 1.95 -19.58
C GLN A 122 7.70 1.73 -18.14
N CYS A 123 8.83 1.05 -17.94
CA CYS A 123 9.40 0.81 -16.61
C CYS A 123 10.90 1.06 -16.59
N GLY A 124 11.36 1.82 -15.58
CA GLY A 124 12.77 2.16 -15.39
C GLY A 124 13.66 0.96 -15.05
N ASN A 125 13.08 -0.14 -14.55
CA ASN A 125 13.80 -1.40 -14.30
C ASN A 125 12.90 -2.63 -14.46
N TYR A 126 12.36 -2.86 -15.66
CA TYR A 126 11.44 -3.96 -15.93
C TYR A 126 11.98 -5.38 -15.64
N ARG A 127 13.31 -5.52 -15.45
CA ARG A 127 13.98 -6.79 -15.14
C ARG A 127 13.87 -7.20 -13.68
N ASP A 128 13.59 -6.26 -12.77
CA ASP A 128 13.43 -6.52 -11.34
C ASP A 128 11.95 -6.60 -10.98
N MET A 129 11.27 -7.66 -11.45
CA MET A 129 9.86 -7.91 -11.18
C MET A 129 9.60 -9.39 -10.99
N SER A 130 8.74 -9.74 -10.03
CA SER A 130 8.33 -11.11 -9.75
C SER A 130 6.84 -11.18 -9.49
N LEU A 131 6.08 -11.70 -10.46
CA LEU A 131 4.63 -11.91 -10.30
C LEU A 131 4.36 -12.97 -9.23
N PHE A 132 5.19 -14.03 -9.20
CA PHE A 132 5.10 -15.04 -8.15
C PHE A 132 5.28 -14.42 -6.76
N GLY A 133 6.34 -13.63 -6.59
CA GLY A 133 6.59 -12.92 -5.33
C GLY A 133 5.45 -11.97 -4.97
N ALA A 134 4.94 -11.19 -5.93
CA ALA A 134 3.80 -10.33 -5.71
C ALA A 134 2.59 -11.11 -5.18
N LYS A 135 2.26 -12.25 -5.78
CA LYS A 135 1.13 -13.08 -5.35
C LYS A 135 1.32 -13.66 -3.95
N GLU A 136 2.49 -14.21 -3.63
CA GLU A 136 2.73 -14.81 -2.32
C GLU A 136 2.62 -13.78 -1.19
N TYR A 137 3.26 -12.62 -1.35
CA TYR A 137 3.18 -11.54 -0.35
C TYR A 137 1.77 -10.94 -0.29
N SER A 138 1.11 -10.70 -1.43
CA SER A 138 -0.27 -10.22 -1.46
C SER A 138 -1.23 -11.21 -0.79
N LYS A 139 -1.03 -12.52 -0.92
CA LYS A 139 -1.84 -13.56 -0.27
C LYS A 139 -1.68 -13.53 1.25
N GLN A 140 -0.45 -13.46 1.74
CA GLN A 140 -0.17 -13.34 3.19
C GLN A 140 -0.86 -12.11 3.78
N VAL A 141 -0.71 -10.97 3.12
CA VAL A 141 -1.28 -9.68 3.57
C VAL A 141 -2.80 -9.69 3.50
N LEU A 142 -3.37 -10.23 2.42
CA LEU A 142 -4.82 -10.35 2.23
C LEU A 142 -5.49 -11.08 3.39
N ASN A 143 -4.93 -12.22 3.81
CA ASN A 143 -5.49 -13.01 4.91
C ASN A 143 -5.54 -12.19 6.20
N GLY A 144 -4.42 -11.56 6.59
CA GLY A 144 -4.38 -10.75 7.80
C GLY A 144 -5.28 -9.50 7.74
N LEU A 145 -5.44 -8.89 6.57
CA LEU A 145 -6.38 -7.77 6.39
C LEU A 145 -7.84 -8.24 6.50
N LYS A 146 -8.21 -9.38 5.90
CA LYS A 146 -9.57 -9.95 6.02
C LYS A 146 -9.93 -10.25 7.47
N GLU A 147 -9.02 -10.88 8.21
CA GLU A 147 -9.21 -11.16 9.65
C GLU A 147 -9.44 -9.88 10.48
N LYS A 148 -8.86 -8.76 10.05
CA LYS A 148 -8.91 -7.49 10.78
C LYS A 148 -10.09 -6.60 10.39
N TYR A 149 -10.44 -6.55 9.11
CA TYR A 149 -11.37 -5.57 8.54
C TYR A 149 -12.66 -6.20 7.97
N MET A 150 -12.74 -7.52 7.83
CA MET A 150 -13.91 -8.23 7.30
C MET A 150 -14.49 -9.24 8.29
N LYS A 151 -14.42 -8.99 9.60
CA LYS A 151 -15.10 -9.86 10.56
C LYS A 151 -16.59 -9.84 10.28
N GLU A 152 -17.14 -11.02 10.00
CA GLU A 152 -18.58 -11.28 10.00
C GLU A 152 -19.12 -10.99 11.41
N GLU A 153 -20.30 -10.37 11.48
CA GLU A 153 -21.15 -10.39 12.67
C GLU A 153 -21.59 -11.82 13.00
#